data_AF-A0A127QH85-F1
#
_entry.id   AF-A0A127QH85-F1
#
_cell.length_a   1.000
_cell.length_b   1.000
_cell.length_c   1.000
_cell.angle_alpha   90.00
_cell.angle_beta   90.00
_cell.angle_gamma   90.00
#
_symmetry.space_group_name_H-M   'P 1'
#
loop_
_entity.id
_entity.type
_entity.pdbx_description
1 polymer ?
#
loop_
_entity_poly.entity_id
_entity_poly.type
_entity_poly.pdbx_seq_one_letter_code
_entity_poly.pdbx_strand_id
1 'polypeptide(L)' 'MTAYLQRQDRLALVTQATANVTGKRFCSHHQGEVPVAEGEFVIRNKSKRWICFRCQERSRLRRDALDKRLG' A
#
# COMPACT_ATOMS: atom_id res chain seq x y z
N MET A 1 -9.54 -16.57 19.35
CA MET A 1 -9.35 -15.57 18.28
C MET A 1 -7.87 -15.47 17.83
N THR A 2 -7.13 -16.58 17.86
CA THR A 2 -5.67 -16.63 17.64
C THR A 2 -5.29 -16.99 16.21
N ALA A 3 -6.07 -17.85 15.55
CA ALA A 3 -5.81 -18.30 14.17
C ALA A 3 -5.83 -17.17 13.13
N TYR A 4 -6.66 -16.14 13.32
CA TYR A 4 -6.72 -14.98 12.42
C TYR A 4 -5.45 -14.13 12.48
N LEU A 5 -4.93 -13.89 13.68
CA LEU A 5 -3.68 -13.14 13.89
C LEU A 5 -2.49 -13.88 13.30
N GLN A 6 -2.37 -15.18 13.58
CA GLN A 6 -1.31 -16.03 13.01
C GLN A 6 -1.31 -16.04 11.46
N ARG A 7 -2.49 -15.96 10.83
CA ARG A 7 -2.60 -15.88 9.36
C ARG A 7 -2.12 -14.53 8.82
N GLN A 8 -2.43 -13.43 9.49
CA GLN A 8 -1.97 -12.10 9.09
C GLN A 8 -0.45 -11.98 9.18
N ASP A 9 0.16 -12.51 10.24
CA ASP A 9 1.61 -12.54 10.42
C ASP A 9 2.28 -13.32 9.30
N ARG A 10 1.72 -14.49 8.93
CA ARG A 10 2.27 -15.31 7.84
C ARG A 10 2.22 -14.61 6.48
N LEU A 11 1.13 -13.91 6.17
CA LEU A 11 0.99 -13.16 4.91
C LEU A 11 1.97 -11.98 4.84
N ALA A 12 2.20 -11.30 5.97
CA ALA A 12 3.18 -10.23 6.05
C ALA A 12 4.60 -10.75 5.80
N LEU A 13 4.96 -11.89 6.38
CA LEU A 13 6.25 -12.54 6.17
C LEU A 13 6.47 -12.96 4.71
N VAL A 14 5.49 -13.59 4.07
CA VAL A 14 5.58 -13.97 2.65
C VAL A 14 5.74 -12.75 1.76
N THR A 15 4.94 -11.71 1.98
CA THR A 15 5.02 -10.46 1.19
C THR A 15 6.38 -9.78 1.34
N GLN A 16 6.96 -9.82 2.54
CA GLN A 16 8.31 -9.30 2.78
C GLN A 16 9.38 -10.13 2.07
N ALA A 17 9.30 -11.47 2.14
CA ALA A 17 10.24 -12.36 1.47
C ALA A 17 10.21 -12.16 -0.06
N THR A 18 9.02 -12.10 -0.66
CA THR A 18 8.85 -11.82 -2.09
C THR A 18 9.48 -10.47 -2.47
N ALA A 19 9.28 -9.43 -1.66
CA ALA A 19 9.86 -8.12 -1.91
C ALA A 19 11.40 -8.14 -1.87
N ASN A 20 11.98 -8.87 -0.92
CA ASN A 20 13.44 -9.00 -0.80
C ASN A 20 14.04 -9.75 -1.99
N VAL A 21 13.35 -10.77 -2.51
CA VAL A 21 13.84 -11.58 -3.64
C VAL A 21 13.63 -10.89 -4.98
N THR A 22 12.47 -10.26 -5.19
CA THR A 22 12.09 -9.71 -6.50
C THR A 22 12.44 -8.24 -6.67
N GLY A 23 12.73 -7.53 -5.57
CA GLY A 23 12.85 -6.07 -5.58
C GLY A 23 11.53 -5.35 -5.89
N LYS A 24 10.39 -6.06 -5.90
CA LYS A 24 9.07 -5.51 -6.24
C LYS A 24 8.04 -5.74 -5.13
N ARG A 25 7.03 -4.88 -5.09
CA ARG A 25 5.85 -4.99 -4.21
C ARG A 25 4.57 -4.71 -4.98
N PHE A 26 3.49 -5.32 -4.49
CA PHE A 26 2.16 -5.10 -5.02
C PHE A 26 1.57 -3.80 -4.47
N CYS A 27 1.22 -2.87 -5.35
CA CYS A 27 0.52 -1.65 -5.00
C CYS A 27 -0.96 -1.93 -4.72
N SER A 28 -1.40 -1.68 -3.49
CA SER A 28 -2.81 -1.89 -3.11
C SER A 28 -3.80 -0.96 -3.84
N HIS A 29 -3.32 0.08 -4.51
CA HIS A 29 -4.17 1.08 -5.17
C HIS A 29 -4.48 0.71 -6.63
N HIS A 30 -3.46 0.43 -7.44
CA HIS A 30 -3.65 0.07 -8.86
C HIS A 30 -3.53 -1.43 -9.13
N GLN A 31 -3.28 -2.24 -8.09
CA GLN A 31 -3.24 -3.71 -8.16
C GLN A 31 -2.17 -4.26 -9.11
N GLY A 32 -0.95 -3.73 -9.04
CA GLY A 32 0.17 -4.14 -9.87
C GLY A 32 1.50 -4.13 -9.12
N GLU A 33 2.51 -4.82 -9.68
CA GLU A 33 3.86 -4.86 -9.13
C GLU A 33 4.67 -3.61 -9.49
N VAL A 34 5.39 -3.09 -8.51
CA VAL A 34 6.19 -1.87 -8.62
C VAL A 34 7.50 -2.07 -7.86
N PRO A 35 8.64 -1.47 -8.28
CA PRO A 35 9.86 -1.48 -7.49
C PRO A 35 9.62 -1.06 -6.04
N VAL A 36 10.24 -1.75 -5.09
CA VAL A 36 10.09 -1.46 -3.64
C VAL A 36 10.46 -0.02 -3.30
N ALA A 37 11.42 0.56 -4.01
CA ALA A 37 11.88 1.92 -3.83
C ALA A 37 10.89 2.99 -4.32
N GLU A 38 9.87 2.62 -5.10
CA GLU A 38 8.89 3.56 -5.67
C GLU A 38 7.59 3.64 -4.88
N GLY A 39 7.64 3.33 -3.59
CA GLY A 39 6.49 3.45 -2.71
C GLY A 39 6.81 3.18 -1.25
N GLU A 40 5.78 3.28 -0.43
CA GLU A 40 5.92 3.14 1.01
C GLU A 40 4.64 2.56 1.61
N PHE A 41 4.75 2.17 2.88
CA PHE A 41 3.60 1.76 3.66
C PHE A 41 2.87 2.96 4.22
N VAL A 42 1.58 3.07 3.92
CA VAL A 42 0.69 4.07 4.47
C VAL A 42 -0.38 3.41 5.35
N ILE A 43 -0.83 4.12 6.37
CA ILE A 43 -1.99 3.72 7.18
C ILE A 43 -3.25 4.30 6.54
N ARG A 44 -4.19 3.44 6.14
CA ARG A 44 -5.53 3.84 5.68
C ARG A 44 -6.59 2.94 6.29
N ASN A 45 -7.67 3.53 6.79
CA ASN A 45 -8.79 2.80 7.41
C ASN A 45 -8.34 1.75 8.43
N LYS A 46 -7.42 2.12 9.33
CA LYS A 46 -6.81 1.25 10.35
C LYS A 46 -6.03 0.03 9.79
N SER A 47 -5.70 0.03 8.49
CA SER A 47 -4.89 -1.01 7.85
C SER A 47 -3.60 -0.42 7.27
N LYS A 48 -2.47 -1.09 7.49
CA LYS A 48 -1.19 -0.76 6.85
C LYS A 48 -1.15 -1.36 5.45
N ARG A 49 -0.91 -0.53 4.42
CA ARG A 49 -0.92 -0.95 3.01
C ARG A 49 0.25 -0.32 2.27
N TRP A 50 0.86 -1.05 1.34
CA TRP A 50 1.92 -0.51 0.51
C TRP A 50 1.34 0.15 -0.75
N ILE A 51 1.70 1.40 -1.02
CA ILE A 51 1.19 2.19 -2.15
C ILE A 51 2.34 2.91 -2.85
N CYS A 52 2.40 2.80 -4.19
CA CYS A 52 3.41 3.48 -4.98
C CYS A 52 3.21 5.01 -5.00
N PHE A 53 4.29 5.77 -5.14
CA PHE A 53 4.27 7.23 -5.11
C PHE A 53 3.33 7.81 -6.17
N ARG A 54 3.28 7.23 -7.37
CA ARG A 54 2.35 7.64 -8.44
C ARG A 54 0.88 7.58 -8.00
N CYS A 55 0.48 6.53 -7.29
CA CYS A 55 -0.88 6.39 -6.79
C CYS A 55 -1.16 7.29 -5.57
N GLN A 56 -0.15 7.53 -4.75
CA GLN A 56 -0.26 8.48 -3.64
C GLN A 56 -0.48 9.90 -4.17
N GLU A 57 0.31 10.33 -5.16
CA GLU A 57 0.19 11.66 -5.77
C GLU A 57 -1.17 11.86 -6.44
N ARG A 58 -1.64 10.89 -7.25
CA ARG A 58 -3.00 10.94 -7.82
C ARG A 58 -4.09 11.02 -6.76
N SER A 59 -3.87 10.40 -5.60
CA SER A 59 -4.82 10.48 -4.49
C SER A 59 -4.76 11.82 -3.77
N ARG A 60 -3.59 12.45 -3.68
CA ARG A 60 -3.43 13.82 -3.16
C ARG A 60 -4.17 14.80 -4.07
N LEU A 61 -3.88 14.79 -5.37
CA LEU A 61 -4.51 15.68 -6.35
C LEU A 61 -6.05 15.57 -6.35
N ARG A 62 -6.58 14.36 -6.21
CA ARG A 62 -8.04 14.16 -6.09
C ARG A 62 -8.64 14.76 -4.82
N ARG A 63 -7.94 14.69 -3.68
CA ARG A 63 -8.40 15.33 -2.43
C ARG A 63 -8.36 16.84 -2.57
N ASP A 64 -7.24 17.39 -3.04
CA ASP A 64 -7.07 18.83 -3.24
C ASP A 64 -8.15 19.39 -4.18
N ALA A 65 -8.53 18.64 -5.22
CA ALA A 65 -9.60 19.02 -6.15
C ALA A 65 -11.01 18.94 -5.53
N LEU A 66 -11.25 18.04 -4.58
CA LEU A 66 -12.51 17.96 -3.85
C LEU A 66 -12.62 19.11 -2.84
N ASP A 67 -11.55 19.41 -2.12
CA ASP A 67 -11.51 20.50 -1.14
C ASP A 67 -11.76 21.86 -1.83
N LYS A 68 -11.18 22.07 -3.01
CA LYS A 68 -11.42 23.28 -3.84
C LYS A 68 -12.84 23.42 -4.40
N ARG A 69 -13.63 22.34 -4.43
CA ARG A 69 -15.03 22.38 -4.90
C ARG A 69 -16.03 22.62 -3.77
N LEU A 70 -15.59 22.47 -2.52
CA LEU A 70 -16.42 22.58 -1.32
C LEU A 70 -16.19 23.89 -0.54
N GLY A 71 -15.16 24.66 -0.90
CA GLY A 71 -14.93 26.03 -0.43
C GLY A 71 -15.33 27.05 -1.48
#